data_AF-A0A519UQR3-F1
#
_entry.id   AF-A0A519UQR3-F1
#
_cell.length_a   1.000
_cell.length_b   1.000
_cell.length_c   1.000
_cell.angle_alpha   90.00
_cell.angle_beta   90.00
_cell.angle_gamma   90.00
#
_symmetry.space_group_name_H-M   'P 1'
#
loop_
_entity.id
_entity.type
_entity.pdbx_description
1 polymer ?
#
loop_
_entity_poly.entity_id
_entity_poly.type
_entity_poly.pdbx_seq_one_letter_code
_entity_poly.pdbx_strand_id
1 'polypeptide(L)'
;MIRKDLLSAEIEKLALVLAKIMGLKLEGKLQEAEQIFNQTLKEYFQLDPEILNSFNLDAFESWLANTSLGPEKLDALSEYLFYELGLNPERNAQIAAKLNLLYQELSTKHKIVHLVNFHRQEILKQYL
;
A
#
# COMPACT_ATOMS: atom_id res chain seq x y z
N MET A 1 4.97 18.82 19.76
CA MET A 1 5.33 19.61 18.57
C MET A 1 6.20 18.77 17.64
N ILE A 2 7.50 18.55 17.94
CA ILE A 2 8.48 17.94 17.01
C ILE A 2 8.07 16.61 16.32
N ARG A 3 7.53 15.61 17.05
CA ARG A 3 7.20 14.30 16.42
C ARG A 3 6.01 14.35 15.48
N LYS A 4 5.01 15.19 15.80
CA LYS A 4 3.77 15.26 15.02
C LYS A 4 4.04 15.95 13.68
N ASP A 5 4.85 17.01 13.71
CA ASP A 5 5.23 17.78 12.52
C ASP A 5 6.12 16.94 11.58
N LEU A 6 7.03 16.13 12.12
CA LEU A 6 7.85 15.21 11.34
C LEU A 6 7.03 14.10 10.66
N LEU A 7 6.07 13.50 11.37
CA LEU A 7 5.19 12.48 10.79
C LEU A 7 4.31 13.09 9.68
N SER A 8 3.74 14.27 9.90
CA SER A 8 2.96 14.96 8.88
C SER A 8 3.78 15.28 7.63
N ALA A 9 5.02 15.74 7.78
CA ALA A 9 5.90 15.98 6.64
C ALA A 9 6.25 14.69 5.87
N GLU A 10 6.40 13.57 6.57
CA GLU A 10 6.66 12.28 5.94
C GLU A 10 5.44 11.75 5.16
N ILE A 11 4.25 11.87 5.73
CA ILE A 11 2.99 11.52 5.05
C ILE A 11 2.75 12.42 3.82
N GLU A 12 3.02 13.71 3.93
CA GLU A 12 2.95 14.64 2.79
C GLU A 12 3.92 14.24 1.68
N LYS A 13 5.15 13.85 2.05
CA LYS A 13 6.14 13.36 1.08
C LYS A 13 5.65 12.09 0.38
N LEU A 14 5.06 11.14 1.10
CA LEU A 14 4.45 9.95 0.50
C LEU A 14 3.31 10.32 -0.45
N ALA A 15 2.43 11.25 -0.08
CA ALA A 15 1.37 11.70 -0.98
C ALA A 15 1.91 12.32 -2.28
N LEU A 16 2.97 13.12 -2.20
CA LEU A 16 3.63 13.71 -3.39
C LEU A 16 4.28 12.63 -4.28
N VAL A 17 4.92 11.63 -3.68
CA VAL A 17 5.51 10.51 -4.41
C VAL A 17 4.42 9.69 -5.11
N LEU A 18 3.30 9.40 -4.44
CA LEU A 18 2.16 8.72 -5.04
C LEU A 18 1.59 9.51 -6.23
N ALA A 19 1.39 10.82 -6.07
CA ALA A 19 0.92 11.69 -7.15
C ALA A 19 1.87 11.65 -8.36
N LYS A 20 3.19 11.64 -8.12
CA LYS A 20 4.20 11.49 -9.18
C LYS A 20 4.06 10.14 -9.90
N ILE A 21 3.93 9.03 -9.17
CA ILE A 21 3.73 7.69 -9.74
C ILE A 21 2.48 7.68 -10.63
N MET A 22 1.37 8.22 -10.14
CA MET A 22 0.11 8.31 -10.90
C MET A 22 0.27 9.13 -12.17
N GLY A 23 0.95 10.28 -12.11
CA GLY A 23 1.25 11.11 -13.28
C GLY A 23 2.06 10.37 -14.34
N LEU A 24 3.11 9.64 -13.93
CA LEU A 24 3.93 8.83 -14.83
C LEU A 24 3.12 7.70 -15.49
N LYS A 25 2.20 7.04 -14.75
CA LYS A 25 1.31 6.03 -15.33
C LYS A 25 0.40 6.63 -16.40
N LEU A 26 -0.15 7.83 -16.18
CA LEU A 26 -0.97 8.54 -17.17
C LEU A 26 -0.18 8.96 -18.42
N GLU A 27 1.10 9.29 -18.26
CA GLU A 27 2.02 9.59 -19.35
C GLU A 27 2.52 8.33 -20.10
N GLY A 28 2.14 7.13 -19.66
CA GLY A 28 2.59 5.86 -20.23
C GLY A 28 4.03 5.46 -19.85
N LYS A 29 4.65 6.17 -18.90
CA LYS A 29 6.02 5.90 -18.40
C LYS A 29 6.00 4.82 -17.31
N LEU A 30 5.49 3.65 -17.65
CA LEU A 30 5.21 2.56 -16.69
C LEU A 30 6.46 2.06 -15.97
N GLN A 31 7.60 1.94 -16.66
CA GLN A 31 8.85 1.49 -16.04
C GLN A 31 9.37 2.47 -14.99
N GLU A 32 9.28 3.77 -15.24
CA GLU A 32 9.72 4.79 -14.28
C GLU A 32 8.77 4.83 -13.07
N ALA A 33 7.46 4.72 -13.31
CA ALA A 33 6.47 4.59 -12.24
C ALA A 33 6.75 3.37 -11.35
N GLU A 34 7.02 2.21 -11.95
CA GLU A 34 7.34 0.97 -11.25
C GLU A 34 8.66 1.07 -10.46
N GLN A 35 9.69 1.69 -11.02
CA GLN A 35 10.95 1.93 -10.30
C GLN A 35 10.75 2.77 -9.05
N ILE A 36 10.02 3.89 -9.16
CA ILE A 36 9.73 4.77 -8.03
C ILE A 36 8.86 4.05 -7.00
N PHE A 37 7.87 3.27 -7.44
CA PHE A 37 7.02 2.46 -6.57
C PHE A 37 7.86 1.46 -5.76
N ASN A 38 8.68 0.65 -6.42
CA ASN A 38 9.54 -0.35 -5.79
C ASN A 38 10.56 0.27 -4.84
N GLN A 39 11.13 1.43 -5.21
CA GLN A 39 12.01 2.19 -4.32
C GLN A 39 11.26 2.69 -3.08
N THR A 40 10.03 3.18 -3.25
CA THR A 40 9.21 3.66 -2.14
C THR A 40 8.88 2.55 -1.15
N LEU A 41 8.54 1.36 -1.64
CA LEU A 41 8.31 0.17 -0.81
C LEU A 41 9.51 -0.15 0.08
N LYS A 42 10.71 -0.14 -0.49
CA LYS A 42 11.94 -0.45 0.24
C LYS A 42 12.29 0.65 1.25
N GLU A 43 12.27 1.91 0.84
CA GLU A 43 12.79 3.03 1.66
C GLU A 43 11.82 3.46 2.77
N TYR A 44 10.51 3.52 2.49
CA TYR A 44 9.54 4.09 3.43
C TYR A 44 8.75 3.03 4.20
N PHE A 45 8.55 1.87 3.59
CA PHE A 45 7.75 0.79 4.16
C PHE A 45 8.58 -0.43 4.58
N GLN A 46 9.88 -0.46 4.26
CA GLN A 46 10.76 -1.60 4.57
C GLN A 46 10.17 -2.92 4.05
N LEU A 47 9.47 -2.84 2.92
CA LEU A 47 8.80 -3.97 2.28
C LEU A 47 9.57 -4.31 1.00
N ASP A 48 10.00 -5.57 0.87
CA ASP A 48 10.57 -6.05 -0.37
C ASP A 48 9.45 -6.20 -1.42
N PRO A 49 9.53 -5.54 -2.59
CA PRO A 49 8.53 -5.67 -3.65
C PRO A 49 8.26 -7.11 -4.07
N GLU A 50 9.24 -8.01 -3.96
CA GLU A 50 9.07 -9.42 -4.31
C GLU A 50 8.00 -10.13 -3.45
N ILE A 51 7.78 -9.65 -2.21
CA ILE A 51 6.73 -10.17 -1.32
C ILE A 51 5.34 -9.95 -1.93
N LEU A 52 5.17 -8.91 -2.76
CA LEU A 52 3.90 -8.61 -3.44
C LEU A 52 3.65 -9.48 -4.68
N ASN A 53 4.69 -10.14 -5.21
CA ASN A 53 4.63 -10.96 -6.43
C ASN A 53 4.15 -12.40 -6.18
N SER A 54 4.03 -12.81 -4.91
CA SER A 54 3.63 -14.16 -4.52
C SER A 54 2.12 -14.25 -4.28
N PHE A 55 1.50 -15.39 -4.61
CA PHE A 55 0.14 -15.71 -4.13
C PHE A 55 0.13 -16.13 -2.65
N ASN A 56 1.22 -16.71 -2.16
CA ASN A 56 1.35 -17.05 -0.76
C ASN A 56 1.44 -15.77 0.10
N LEU A 57 0.61 -15.68 1.13
CA LEU A 57 0.52 -14.55 2.05
C LEU A 57 1.52 -14.65 3.21
N ASP A 58 2.09 -15.82 3.49
CA ASP A 58 2.95 -16.07 4.65
C ASP A 58 4.07 -15.03 4.81
N ALA A 59 4.73 -14.67 3.70
CA ALA A 59 5.81 -13.68 3.71
C ALA A 59 5.29 -12.26 4.03
N PHE A 60 4.11 -11.91 3.51
CA PHE A 60 3.48 -10.61 3.77
C PHE A 60 2.92 -10.54 5.20
N GLU A 61 2.29 -11.60 5.68
CA GLU A 61 1.81 -11.71 7.07
C GLU A 61 2.98 -11.64 8.05
N SER A 62 4.08 -12.34 7.75
CA SER A 62 5.31 -12.27 8.54
C SER A 62 5.89 -10.85 8.55
N TRP A 63 5.92 -10.18 7.41
CA TRP A 63 6.34 -8.78 7.33
C TRP A 63 5.41 -7.87 8.17
N LEU A 64 4.09 -8.02 8.02
CA LEU A 64 3.09 -7.21 8.71
C LEU A 64 3.12 -7.40 10.23
N ALA A 65 3.42 -8.63 10.70
CA ALA A 65 3.54 -8.92 12.13
C ALA A 65 4.82 -8.34 12.76
N ASN A 66 5.89 -8.17 11.97
CA ASN A 66 7.20 -7.73 12.46
C ASN A 66 7.51 -6.26 12.17
N THR A 67 6.71 -5.60 11.34
CA THR A 67 6.94 -4.21 10.96
C THR A 67 6.74 -3.27 12.15
N SER A 68 7.59 -2.25 12.27
CA SER A 68 7.45 -1.18 13.27
C SER A 68 6.68 0.03 12.73
N LEU A 69 6.01 -0.11 11.59
CA LEU A 69 5.26 0.97 10.96
C LEU A 69 4.04 1.35 11.81
N GLY A 70 3.84 2.65 11.98
CA GLY A 70 2.63 3.18 12.60
C GLY A 70 1.42 3.08 11.67
N PRO A 71 0.20 3.25 12.22
CA PRO A 71 -1.04 3.16 11.46
C PRO A 71 -1.08 4.09 10.25
N GLU A 72 -0.55 5.31 10.35
CA GLU A 72 -0.57 6.30 9.28
C GLU A 72 0.26 5.85 8.07
N LYS A 73 1.38 5.15 8.31
CA LYS A 73 2.19 4.58 7.23
C LYS A 73 1.56 3.33 6.63
N LEU A 74 0.92 2.50 7.45
CA LEU A 74 0.16 1.35 6.95
C LEU A 74 -1.04 1.80 6.09
N ASP A 75 -1.70 2.87 6.50
CA ASP A 75 -2.78 3.50 5.73
C ASP A 75 -2.24 4.07 4.41
N ALA A 76 -1.12 4.80 4.44
CA ALA A 76 -0.45 5.27 3.22
C ALA A 76 -0.07 4.10 2.29
N LEU A 77 0.51 3.02 2.81
CA LEU A 77 0.82 1.83 2.01
C LEU A 77 -0.43 1.25 1.34
N SER A 78 -1.58 1.25 2.04
CA SER A 78 -2.83 0.76 1.48
C SER A 78 -3.26 1.55 0.24
N GLU A 79 -3.04 2.87 0.21
CA GLU A 79 -3.29 3.70 -0.97
C GLU A 79 -2.39 3.28 -2.13
N TYR A 80 -1.08 3.12 -1.87
CA TYR A 80 -0.12 2.69 -2.89
C TYR A 80 -0.51 1.35 -3.52
N LEU A 81 -0.85 0.37 -2.70
CA LEU A 81 -1.28 -0.95 -3.19
C LEU A 81 -2.63 -0.89 -3.91
N PHE A 82 -3.57 -0.05 -3.47
CA PHE A 82 -4.84 0.14 -4.16
C PHE A 82 -4.64 0.70 -5.59
N TYR A 83 -3.71 1.66 -5.77
CA TYR A 83 -3.38 2.23 -7.08
C TYR A 83 -2.48 1.34 -7.96
N GLU A 84 -2.03 0.20 -7.45
CA GLU A 84 -1.42 -0.86 -8.27
C GLU A 84 -2.47 -1.75 -8.96
N LEU A 85 -3.70 -1.76 -8.47
CA LEU A 85 -4.79 -2.47 -9.14
C LEU A 85 -5.02 -1.86 -10.53
N GLY A 86 -5.12 -2.73 -11.54
CA GLY A 86 -5.19 -2.30 -12.92
C GLY A 86 -5.81 -3.34 -13.83
N LEU A 87 -5.27 -3.48 -15.04
CA LEU A 87 -5.83 -4.35 -16.08
C LEU A 87 -5.40 -5.82 -15.96
N ASN A 88 -4.37 -6.13 -15.16
CA ASN A 88 -3.87 -7.49 -15.00
C ASN A 88 -4.63 -8.21 -13.87
N PRO A 89 -5.50 -9.19 -14.18
CA PRO A 89 -6.33 -9.84 -13.16
C PRO A 89 -5.53 -10.67 -12.15
N GLU A 90 -4.45 -11.32 -12.61
CA GLU A 90 -3.60 -12.15 -11.75
C GLU A 90 -2.88 -11.29 -10.71
N ARG A 91 -2.30 -10.16 -11.17
CA ARG A 91 -1.69 -9.18 -10.28
C ARG A 91 -2.70 -8.57 -9.32
N ASN A 92 -3.91 -8.26 -9.80
CA ASN A 92 -4.96 -7.71 -8.96
C ASN A 92 -5.32 -8.67 -7.82
N ALA A 93 -5.49 -9.97 -8.11
CA ALA A 93 -5.78 -10.97 -7.09
C ALA A 93 -4.66 -11.07 -6.04
N GLN A 94 -3.39 -11.05 -6.49
CA GLN A 94 -2.24 -11.03 -5.59
C GLN A 94 -2.28 -9.81 -4.67
N ILE A 95 -2.40 -8.60 -5.21
CA ILE A 95 -2.39 -7.34 -4.45
C ILE A 95 -3.62 -7.23 -3.54
N ALA A 96 -4.80 -7.62 -4.03
CA ALA A 96 -6.05 -7.52 -3.30
C ALA A 96 -6.04 -8.33 -1.99
N ALA A 97 -5.44 -9.52 -2.00
CA ALA A 97 -5.28 -10.33 -0.81
C ALA A 97 -4.43 -9.64 0.28
N LYS A 98 -3.34 -8.96 -0.12
CA LYS A 98 -2.45 -8.25 0.82
C LYS A 98 -3.10 -6.97 1.33
N LEU A 99 -3.81 -6.27 0.44
CA LEU A 99 -4.56 -5.08 0.79
C LEU A 99 -5.66 -5.40 1.80
N ASN A 100 -6.33 -6.55 1.67
CA ASN A 100 -7.30 -7.01 2.64
C ASN A 100 -6.68 -7.25 4.03
N LEU A 101 -5.50 -7.88 4.09
CA LEU A 101 -4.75 -8.05 5.35
C LEU A 101 -4.38 -6.72 6.00
N LEU A 102 -3.92 -5.74 5.22
CA LEU A 102 -3.65 -4.38 5.74
C LEU A 102 -4.90 -3.72 6.32
N TYR A 103 -6.03 -3.81 5.62
CA TYR A 103 -7.28 -3.23 6.14
C TYR A 103 -7.79 -3.94 7.39
N GLN A 104 -7.62 -5.26 7.49
CA GLN A 104 -7.91 -6.00 8.72
C GLN A 104 -7.02 -5.52 9.86
N GLU A 105 -5.71 -5.38 9.64
CA GLU A 105 -4.78 -4.90 10.65
C GLU A 105 -5.11 -3.46 11.13
N LEU A 106 -5.38 -2.54 10.19
CA LEU A 106 -5.78 -1.17 10.48
C LEU A 106 -7.10 -1.09 11.27
N SER A 107 -8.08 -1.92 10.89
CA SER A 107 -9.38 -1.99 11.56
C SER A 107 -9.28 -2.60 12.96
N THR A 108 -8.60 -3.75 13.07
CA THR A 108 -8.54 -4.55 14.31
C THR A 108 -7.59 -3.95 15.34
N LYS A 109 -6.37 -3.54 14.96
CA LYS A 109 -5.37 -3.05 15.91
C LYS A 109 -5.44 -1.54 16.14
N HIS A 110 -5.79 -0.77 15.12
CA HIS A 110 -5.76 0.69 15.21
C HIS A 110 -7.13 1.35 15.31
N LYS A 111 -8.23 0.56 15.22
CA LYS A 111 -9.62 1.05 15.21
C LYS A 111 -9.86 2.11 14.12
N ILE A 112 -9.03 2.09 13.07
CA ILE A 112 -9.18 2.96 11.92
C ILE A 112 -10.23 2.31 11.03
N VAL A 113 -11.49 2.64 11.30
CA VAL A 113 -12.62 2.27 10.44
C VAL A 113 -12.91 3.46 9.53
N HIS A 114 -12.07 3.66 8.51
CA HIS A 114 -12.41 4.59 7.45
C HIS A 114 -13.57 4.00 6.65
N LEU A 115 -14.66 4.78 6.49
CA LEU A 115 -15.79 4.42 5.63
C LEU A 115 -15.33 4.04 4.20
N VAL A 116 -14.22 4.64 3.76
CA VAL A 116 -13.51 4.36 2.51
C VAL A 116 -12.96 2.93 2.47
N ASN A 117 -12.40 2.41 3.57
CA ASN A 117 -11.84 1.06 3.64
C ASN A 117 -12.92 -0.01 3.48
N PHE A 118 -14.12 0.23 4.02
CA PHE A 118 -15.27 -0.67 3.83
C PHE A 118 -15.71 -0.72 2.36
N HIS A 119 -15.84 0.44 1.70
CA HIS A 119 -16.17 0.48 0.27
C HIS A 119 -15.09 -0.20 -0.60
N ARG A 120 -13.80 0.02 -0.28
CA ARG A 120 -12.69 -0.63 -0.97
C ARG A 120 -12.66 -2.13 -0.73
N GLN A 121 -12.96 -2.61 0.48
CA GLN A 121 -13.09 -4.05 0.75
C GLN A 121 -14.20 -4.69 -0.09
N GLU A 122 -15.34 -4.01 -0.30
CA GLU A 122 -16.38 -4.52 -1.21
C GLU A 122 -15.91 -4.59 -2.67
N ILE A 123 -15.09 -3.63 -3.12
CA ILE A 123 -14.46 -3.69 -4.46
C ILE A 123 -13.48 -4.88 -4.53
N LEU A 124 -12.69 -5.13 -3.49
CA LEU A 124 -11.70 -6.22 -3.49
C LEU A 124 -12.32 -7.61 -3.60
N LYS A 125 -13.53 -7.82 -3.09
CA LYS A 125 -14.27 -9.09 -3.24
C LYS A 125 -14.50 -9.49 -4.70
N GLN A 126 -14.39 -8.56 -5.65
CA GLN A 126 -14.53 -8.87 -7.08
C GLN A 126 -13.28 -9.54 -7.67
N TYR A 127 -12.17 -9.55 -6.94
CA TYR A 127 -10.87 -10.09 -7.37
C TYR A 127 -10.41 -11.32 -6.56
N LEU A 128 -11.18 -11.74 -5.56
CA LEU A 128 -10.97 -12.93 -4.72
C LEU A 128 -11.97 -14.02 -5.10
#